data_AF-A0A2D6FMW5-F1
#
_entry.id   AF-A0A2D6FMW5-F1
#
_cell.length_a   1.000
_cell.length_b   1.000
_cell.length_c   1.000
_cell.angle_alpha   90.00
_cell.angle_beta   90.00
_cell.angle_gamma   90.00
#
_symmetry.space_group_name_H-M   'P 1'
#
loop_
_entity.id
_entity.type
_entity.pdbx_description
1 polymer ?
#
loop_
_entity_poly.entity_id
_entity_poly.type
_entity_poly.pdbx_seq_one_letter_code
_entity_poly.pdbx_strand_id
1 'polypeptide(L)'
;MPIVIPTGVFNVYNEAVTLFERVSTLVYPEKKEQCPNCYLDTMGTRTRSVSVYKTGGPYPFGRGMPCPYCDGKGYKAIEVEEDVNIRIYWEPRQWKDIGMSINLPEGSIQVISKMTDLPKLDKAKYLIPKSYGDISNYHTMKFTKASAAYPQGFKQNPEKYAVTFWTRNG
;
A
#
# COMPACT_ATOMS: atom_id res chain seq x y z
N MET A 1 19.34 15.72 -33.74
CA MET A 1 20.26 15.23 -32.68
C MET A 1 19.47 15.10 -31.39
N PRO A 2 19.39 13.91 -30.76
CA PRO A 2 18.83 13.83 -29.43
C PRO A 2 19.77 14.57 -28.46
N ILE A 3 19.23 15.48 -27.67
CA ILE A 3 19.96 16.13 -26.58
C ILE A 3 20.37 15.02 -25.61
N VAL A 4 21.67 14.75 -25.52
CA VAL A 4 22.23 13.82 -24.53
C VAL A 4 22.47 14.63 -23.28
N ILE A 5 21.62 14.44 -22.27
CA ILE A 5 21.75 15.14 -21.00
C ILE A 5 22.94 14.53 -20.24
N PRO A 6 23.88 15.33 -19.71
CA PRO A 6 25.02 14.81 -18.96
C PRO A 6 24.58 14.00 -17.74
N THR A 7 25.25 12.88 -17.49
CA THR A 7 24.95 11.95 -16.38
C THR A 7 24.97 12.62 -15.00
N GLY A 8 25.82 13.63 -14.80
CA GLY A 8 25.89 14.39 -13.54
C GLY A 8 24.61 15.15 -13.19
N VAL A 9 23.82 15.59 -14.17
CA VAL A 9 22.54 16.27 -13.92
C VAL A 9 21.50 15.30 -13.36
N PHE A 10 21.54 14.04 -13.79
CA PHE A 10 20.65 13.00 -13.26
C PHE A 10 20.98 12.63 -11.81
N ASN A 11 22.26 12.64 -11.42
CA ASN A 11 22.66 12.37 -10.03
C ASN A 11 22.14 13.45 -9.07
N VAL A 12 22.35 14.72 -9.39
CA VAL A 12 21.83 15.85 -8.59
C VAL A 12 20.30 15.83 -8.52
N TYR A 13 19.65 15.45 -9.62
CA TYR A 13 18.19 15.31 -9.65
C TYR A 13 17.72 14.16 -8.76
N ASN A 14 18.35 12.98 -8.82
CA ASN A 14 17.96 11.83 -8.01
C ASN A 14 18.24 12.09 -6.52
N GLU A 15 19.34 12.78 -6.17
CA GLU A 15 19.63 13.23 -4.80
C GLU A 15 18.61 14.26 -4.29
N ALA A 16 18.17 15.19 -5.14
CA ALA A 16 17.11 16.11 -4.78
C ALA A 16 15.78 15.37 -4.59
N VAL A 17 15.49 14.36 -5.41
CA VAL A 17 14.26 13.54 -5.27
C VAL A 17 14.25 12.81 -3.94
N THR A 18 15.36 12.16 -3.54
CA THR A 18 15.46 11.44 -2.26
C THR A 18 15.32 12.37 -1.06
N LEU A 19 15.78 13.62 -1.14
CA LEU A 19 15.62 14.62 -0.07
C LEU A 19 14.14 14.97 0.24
N PHE A 20 13.28 14.90 -0.77
CA PHE A 20 11.85 15.21 -0.66
C PHE A 20 10.97 13.95 -0.53
N GLU A 21 11.56 12.76 -0.47
CA GLU A 21 10.82 11.54 -0.13
C GLU A 21 10.34 11.60 1.33
N ARG A 22 9.17 11.03 1.56
CA ARG A 22 8.53 10.89 2.87
C ARG A 22 8.10 9.44 3.03
N VAL A 23 8.21 8.94 4.26
CA VAL A 23 7.73 7.60 4.59
C VAL A 23 6.21 7.62 4.55
N SER A 24 5.61 6.62 3.89
CA SER A 24 4.18 6.39 3.88
C SER A 24 3.90 4.92 4.11
N THR A 25 2.84 4.64 4.85
CA THR A 25 2.42 3.27 5.14
C THR A 25 1.38 2.83 4.12
N LEU A 26 1.65 1.72 3.47
CA LEU A 26 0.73 1.03 2.59
C LEU A 26 0.02 -0.05 3.39
N VAL A 27 -1.31 0.00 3.39
CA VAL A 27 -2.16 -1.02 4.01
C VAL A 27 -2.68 -1.93 2.91
N TYR A 28 -2.34 -3.20 2.96
CA TYR A 28 -2.79 -4.21 2.00
C TYR A 28 -4.17 -4.76 2.37
N PRO A 29 -4.91 -5.35 1.41
CA PRO A 29 -6.13 -6.09 1.73
C PRO A 29 -5.81 -7.24 2.71
N GLU A 30 -6.72 -7.44 3.66
CA GLU A 30 -6.62 -8.48 4.69
C GLU A 30 -6.37 -9.86 4.05
N LYS A 31 -5.26 -10.50 4.45
CA LYS A 31 -5.03 -11.89 4.10
C LYS A 31 -5.74 -12.77 5.13
N LYS A 32 -6.47 -13.76 4.65
CA LYS A 32 -7.07 -14.80 5.48
C LYS A 32 -6.01 -15.85 5.77
N GLU A 33 -5.42 -15.82 6.94
CA GLU A 33 -4.53 -16.89 7.40
C GLU A 33 -5.33 -17.98 8.11
N GLN A 34 -5.01 -19.23 7.80
CA GLN A 34 -5.66 -20.37 8.44
C GLN A 34 -5.37 -20.36 9.94
N CYS A 35 -6.40 -20.60 10.74
CA CYS A 35 -6.24 -20.68 12.18
C CYS A 35 -5.24 -21.79 12.57
N PRO A 36 -4.19 -21.47 13.36
CA PRO A 36 -3.25 -22.47 13.84
C PRO A 36 -3.89 -23.42 14.87
N ASN A 37 -5.01 -22.99 15.48
CA ASN A 37 -5.63 -23.68 16.60
C ASN A 37 -6.74 -24.67 16.20
N CYS A 38 -7.35 -24.51 15.02
CA CYS A 38 -8.43 -25.39 14.56
C CYS A 38 -8.31 -25.76 13.07
N TYR A 39 -8.94 -26.88 12.71
CA TYR A 39 -9.10 -27.26 11.30
C TYR A 39 -10.19 -26.42 10.65
N LEU A 40 -9.95 -26.04 9.39
CA LEU A 40 -10.91 -25.36 8.53
C LEU A 40 -11.69 -26.41 7.76
N ASP A 41 -13.00 -26.22 7.65
CA ASP A 41 -13.77 -26.98 6.68
C ASP A 41 -13.54 -26.39 5.29
N THR A 42 -13.03 -27.20 4.37
CA THR A 42 -12.87 -26.85 2.96
C THR A 42 -14.01 -27.43 2.10
N MET A 43 -14.91 -28.21 2.69
CA MET A 43 -16.06 -28.81 2.00
C MET A 43 -17.25 -27.84 2.02
N GLY A 44 -17.45 -27.11 0.91
CA GLY A 44 -18.62 -26.25 0.67
C GLY A 44 -18.37 -24.73 0.75
N THR A 45 -19.42 -23.93 0.57
CA THR A 45 -19.36 -22.44 0.57
C THR A 45 -19.10 -21.81 1.94
N ARG A 46 -18.94 -22.63 3.00
CA ARG A 46 -18.74 -22.16 4.38
C ARG A 46 -17.32 -22.48 4.84
N THR A 47 -16.39 -21.55 4.66
CA THR A 47 -15.07 -21.56 5.32
C THR A 47 -15.24 -21.22 6.81
N ARG A 48 -15.59 -22.19 7.64
CA ARG A 48 -15.69 -22.08 9.12
C ARG A 48 -14.78 -23.10 9.80
N SER A 49 -14.53 -22.92 11.09
CA SER A 49 -13.79 -23.93 11.87
C SER A 49 -14.62 -25.21 12.03
N VAL A 50 -13.98 -26.38 11.96
CA VAL A 50 -14.63 -27.69 12.25
C VAL A 50 -14.79 -27.93 13.76
N SER A 51 -14.50 -26.94 14.62
CA SER A 51 -14.52 -27.10 16.09
C SER A 51 -13.70 -28.30 16.59
N VAL A 52 -12.60 -28.60 15.88
CA VAL A 52 -11.60 -29.60 16.25
C VAL A 52 -10.28 -28.89 16.52
N TYR A 53 -9.75 -29.09 17.73
CA TYR A 53 -8.47 -28.56 18.17
C TYR A 53 -7.31 -29.24 17.42
N LYS A 54 -6.34 -28.43 16.97
CA LYS A 54 -5.08 -28.90 16.39
C LYS A 54 -4.07 -29.15 17.51
N THR A 55 -3.49 -30.35 17.57
CA THR A 55 -2.41 -30.69 18.50
C THR A 55 -1.20 -29.78 18.28
N GLY A 56 -0.81 -29.03 19.31
CA GLY A 56 0.23 -27.99 19.23
C GLY A 56 -0.29 -26.56 19.01
N GLY A 57 -1.62 -26.38 18.97
CA GLY A 57 -2.24 -25.05 18.92
C GLY A 57 -2.06 -24.25 20.21
N PRO A 58 -2.19 -22.91 20.15
CA PRO A 58 -1.93 -22.03 21.29
C PRO A 58 -2.95 -22.16 22.44
N TYR A 59 -4.19 -22.59 22.16
CA TYR A 59 -5.25 -22.68 23.17
C TYR A 59 -6.05 -23.98 23.03
N PRO A 60 -5.91 -24.95 23.96
CA PRO A 60 -6.69 -26.18 23.91
C PRO A 60 -8.18 -25.90 24.12
N PHE A 61 -9.04 -26.58 23.36
CA PHE A 61 -10.50 -26.51 23.51
C PHE A 61 -11.17 -27.85 23.20
N GLY A 62 -12.33 -28.08 23.81
CA GLY A 62 -13.11 -29.31 23.64
C GLY A 62 -13.73 -29.43 22.25
N ARG A 63 -13.83 -30.66 21.73
CA ARG A 63 -14.49 -30.94 20.44
C ARG A 63 -15.95 -30.47 20.47
N GLY A 64 -16.34 -29.69 19.47
CA GLY A 64 -17.69 -29.11 19.38
C GLY A 64 -17.84 -27.71 20.00
N MET A 65 -16.80 -27.19 20.67
CA MET A 65 -16.78 -25.79 21.08
C MET A 65 -16.26 -24.88 19.95
N PRO A 66 -16.72 -23.61 19.87
CA PRO A 66 -16.12 -22.64 18.97
C PRO A 66 -14.64 -22.44 19.35
N CYS A 67 -13.76 -22.38 18.34
CA CYS A 67 -12.34 -22.21 18.58
C CYS A 67 -12.08 -20.83 19.25
N PRO A 68 -11.43 -20.77 20.43
CA PRO A 68 -11.23 -19.53 21.19
C PRO A 68 -10.20 -18.59 20.54
N TYR A 69 -9.43 -19.07 19.57
CA TYR A 69 -8.41 -18.27 18.88
C TYR A 69 -8.96 -17.51 17.66
N CYS A 70 -10.03 -18.02 17.04
CA CYS A 70 -10.61 -17.42 15.84
C CYS A 70 -12.13 -17.26 15.93
N ASP A 71 -12.71 -17.39 17.12
CA ASP A 71 -14.16 -17.31 17.41
C ASP A 71 -15.03 -18.13 16.43
N GLY A 72 -14.56 -19.33 16.07
CA GLY A 72 -15.28 -20.21 15.13
C GLY A 72 -15.22 -19.82 13.64
N LYS A 73 -14.53 -18.73 13.28
CA LYS A 73 -14.36 -18.29 11.88
C LYS A 73 -13.40 -19.19 11.09
N GLY A 74 -12.46 -19.84 11.77
CA GLY A 74 -11.46 -20.74 11.19
C GLY A 74 -10.30 -20.05 10.48
N TYR A 75 -10.36 -18.74 10.28
CA TYR A 75 -9.27 -17.92 9.76
C TYR A 75 -9.13 -16.65 10.60
N LYS A 76 -7.93 -16.06 10.58
CA LYS A 76 -7.67 -14.73 11.12
C LYS A 76 -7.41 -13.79 9.94
N ALA A 77 -8.13 -12.67 9.91
CA ALA A 77 -7.81 -11.59 9.00
C ALA A 77 -6.62 -10.84 9.59
N ILE A 78 -5.50 -10.81 8.87
CA ILE A 78 -4.33 -10.05 9.25
C ILE A 78 -4.17 -8.93 8.24
N GLU A 79 -4.24 -7.70 8.74
CA GLU A 79 -3.85 -6.51 7.99
C GLU A 79 -2.32 -6.51 7.91
N VAL A 80 -1.81 -6.41 6.67
CA VAL A 80 -0.37 -6.29 6.43
C VAL A 80 -0.12 -4.84 6.08
N GLU A 81 0.80 -4.23 6.82
CA GLU A 81 1.26 -2.87 6.60
C GLU A 81 2.73 -2.90 6.17
N GLU A 82 3.10 -2.05 5.20
CA GLU A 82 4.48 -1.90 4.75
C GLU A 82 4.80 -0.41 4.55
N ASP A 83 5.97 0.00 5.01
CA ASP A 83 6.46 1.37 4.83
C ASP A 83 7.22 1.52 3.52
N VAL A 84 6.89 2.55 2.75
CA VAL A 84 7.53 2.88 1.48
C VAL A 84 7.89 4.37 1.46
N ASN A 85 9.06 4.68 0.91
CA ASN A 85 9.49 6.05 0.65
C ASN A 85 8.87 6.54 -0.65
N ILE A 86 8.03 7.56 -0.55
CA ILE A 86 7.35 8.17 -1.69
C ILE A 86 7.34 9.68 -1.57
N ARG A 87 7.19 10.36 -2.70
CA ARG A 87 7.01 11.80 -2.73
C ARG A 87 5.54 12.13 -2.94
N ILE A 88 4.99 12.98 -2.09
CA ILE A 88 3.58 13.35 -2.10
C ILE A 88 3.44 14.83 -2.46
N TYR A 89 2.61 15.12 -3.46
CA TYR A 89 2.16 16.46 -3.80
C TYR A 89 0.69 16.62 -3.42
N TRP A 90 0.43 17.56 -2.51
CA TRP A 90 -0.89 17.81 -1.95
C TRP A 90 -1.74 18.75 -2.82
N GLU A 91 -1.11 19.67 -3.53
CA GLU A 91 -1.80 20.68 -4.32
C GLU A 91 -1.68 20.42 -5.83
N PRO A 92 -2.77 20.53 -6.61
CA PRO A 92 -2.74 20.39 -8.06
C PRO A 92 -1.76 21.32 -8.77
N ARG A 93 -1.51 22.51 -8.21
CA ARG A 93 -0.53 23.48 -8.75
C ARG A 93 0.91 22.98 -8.68
N GLN A 94 1.19 22.08 -7.72
CA GLN A 94 2.51 21.48 -7.54
C GLN A 94 2.64 20.15 -8.27
N TRP A 95 1.57 19.66 -8.89
CA TRP A 95 1.62 18.40 -9.62
C TRP A 95 2.52 18.54 -10.82
N LYS A 96 3.31 17.48 -11.04
CA LYS A 96 4.16 17.41 -12.20
C LYS A 96 3.28 17.14 -13.42
N ASP A 97 3.46 17.95 -14.46
CA ASP A 97 2.73 17.81 -15.71
C ASP A 97 3.11 16.46 -16.37
N ILE A 98 2.09 15.63 -16.59
CA ILE A 98 2.20 14.32 -17.25
C ILE A 98 1.83 14.44 -18.75
N GLY A 99 1.50 15.65 -19.22
CA GLY A 99 1.08 15.92 -20.60
C GLY A 99 -0.38 15.53 -20.88
N MET A 100 -1.20 15.37 -19.84
CA MET A 100 -2.63 15.04 -19.96
C MET A 100 -3.45 15.82 -18.93
N SER A 101 -4.60 16.34 -19.36
CA SER A 101 -5.59 16.97 -18.47
C SER A 101 -6.34 15.88 -17.69
N ILE A 102 -5.89 15.60 -16.47
CA ILE A 102 -6.57 14.67 -15.57
C ILE A 102 -7.50 15.49 -14.65
N ASN A 103 -8.81 15.35 -14.83
CA ASN A 103 -9.81 15.88 -13.90
C ASN A 103 -9.88 14.98 -12.67
N LEU A 104 -9.08 15.28 -11.64
CA LEU A 104 -9.14 14.61 -10.36
C LEU A 104 -10.05 15.36 -9.37
N PRO A 105 -10.77 14.65 -8.49
CA PRO A 105 -11.60 15.26 -7.45
C PRO A 105 -10.77 16.12 -6.48
N GLU A 106 -11.43 17.09 -5.82
CA GLU A 106 -10.81 17.85 -4.73
C GLU A 106 -10.31 16.93 -3.60
N GLY A 107 -9.13 17.24 -3.03
CA GLY A 107 -8.49 16.42 -2.01
C GLY A 107 -7.75 15.18 -2.55
N SER A 108 -7.50 15.14 -3.86
CA SER A 108 -6.57 14.18 -4.45
C SER A 108 -5.11 14.61 -4.24
N ILE A 109 -4.23 13.61 -4.16
CA ILE A 109 -2.79 13.77 -4.02
C ILE A 109 -2.10 13.05 -5.18
N GLN A 110 -0.99 13.62 -5.65
CA GLN A 110 -0.12 12.98 -6.63
C GLN A 110 1.06 12.37 -5.88
N VAL A 111 1.26 11.07 -6.07
CA VAL A 111 2.32 10.28 -5.46
C VAL A 111 3.32 9.88 -6.53
N ILE A 112 4.59 10.25 -6.34
CA ILE A 112 5.70 9.78 -7.16
C ILE A 112 6.48 8.74 -6.35
N SER A 113 6.64 7.55 -6.92
CA SER A 113 7.40 6.46 -6.34
C SER A 113 8.42 5.92 -7.33
N LYS A 114 9.34 5.09 -6.84
CA LYS A 114 10.20 4.28 -7.71
C LYS A 114 9.36 3.23 -8.44
N MET A 115 9.75 2.90 -9.67
CA MET A 115 9.05 1.87 -10.45
C MET A 115 9.14 0.48 -9.81
N THR A 116 10.15 0.21 -8.98
CA THR A 116 10.29 -1.01 -8.19
C THR A 116 9.18 -1.18 -7.15
N ASP A 117 8.63 -0.09 -6.62
CA ASP A 117 7.58 -0.10 -5.60
C ASP A 117 6.17 0.01 -6.19
N LEU A 118 6.05 0.17 -7.52
CA LEU A 118 4.77 0.21 -8.22
C LEU A 118 3.90 -1.04 -7.95
N PRO A 119 4.43 -2.29 -7.98
CA PRO A 119 3.64 -3.47 -7.65
C PRO A 119 3.11 -3.46 -6.21
N LYS A 120 3.78 -2.76 -5.29
CA LYS A 120 3.35 -2.60 -3.90
C LYS A 120 2.19 -1.61 -3.81
N LEU A 121 2.34 -0.45 -4.46
CA LEU A 121 1.28 0.56 -4.56
C LEU A 121 0.02 0.03 -5.28
N ASP A 122 0.19 -0.83 -6.28
CA ASP A 122 -0.92 -1.41 -7.01
C ASP A 122 -1.73 -2.42 -6.18
N LYS A 123 -1.07 -3.10 -5.23
CA LYS A 123 -1.71 -4.07 -4.33
C LYS A 123 -2.27 -3.43 -3.06
N ALA A 124 -1.84 -2.22 -2.74
CA ALA A 124 -2.26 -1.51 -1.54
C ALA A 124 -3.74 -1.11 -1.63
N LYS A 125 -4.47 -1.33 -0.53
CA LYS A 125 -5.88 -0.96 -0.38
C LYS A 125 -6.01 0.53 -0.04
N TYR A 126 -5.17 0.99 0.88
CA TYR A 126 -5.09 2.39 1.29
C TYR A 126 -3.64 2.82 1.52
N LEU A 127 -3.40 4.11 1.33
CA LEU A 127 -2.14 4.78 1.62
C LEU A 127 -2.34 5.75 2.77
N ILE A 128 -1.43 5.71 3.74
CA ILE A 128 -1.41 6.59 4.91
C ILE A 128 -0.08 7.36 4.91
N PRO A 129 -0.09 8.66 4.59
CA PRO A 129 1.11 9.48 4.66
C PRO A 129 1.56 9.66 6.11
N LYS A 130 2.83 9.36 6.44
CA LYS A 130 3.40 9.71 7.75
C LYS A 130 3.96 11.15 7.75
N SER A 131 3.43 12.01 6.87
CA SER A 131 4.19 13.13 6.29
C SER A 131 4.56 14.27 7.25
N TYR A 132 4.12 14.28 8.51
CA TYR A 132 4.55 15.26 9.53
C TYR A 132 4.47 14.64 10.94
N GLY A 133 5.36 13.71 11.29
CA GLY A 133 5.46 13.17 12.65
C GLY A 133 4.16 12.50 13.16
N ASP A 134 3.90 12.61 14.46
CA ASP A 134 2.80 11.95 15.20
C ASP A 134 1.36 12.43 14.83
N ILE A 135 1.15 13.02 13.65
CA ILE A 135 -0.21 13.36 13.16
C ILE A 135 -1.06 12.10 12.97
N SER A 136 -0.45 10.92 12.83
CA SER A 136 -1.15 9.63 12.83
C SER A 136 -2.08 9.44 14.03
N ASN A 137 -1.79 10.10 15.17
CA ASN A 137 -2.60 10.03 16.39
C ASN A 137 -3.80 10.98 16.41
N TYR A 138 -3.85 11.99 15.53
CA TYR A 138 -4.88 13.03 15.54
C TYR A 138 -5.81 12.95 14.33
N HIS A 139 -5.26 12.73 13.12
CA HIS A 139 -6.05 12.59 11.90
C HIS A 139 -5.37 11.63 10.92
N THR A 140 -5.85 10.39 10.88
CA THR A 140 -5.38 9.40 9.90
C THR A 140 -6.06 9.66 8.55
N MET A 141 -5.42 10.42 7.67
CA MET A 141 -5.90 10.60 6.31
C MET A 141 -5.63 9.32 5.51
N LYS A 142 -6.70 8.62 5.12
CA LYS A 142 -6.62 7.42 4.29
C LYS A 142 -6.84 7.81 2.84
N PHE A 143 -5.97 7.37 1.95
CA PHE A 143 -6.08 7.62 0.53
C PHE A 143 -6.31 6.32 -0.24
N THR A 144 -7.21 6.33 -1.21
CA THR A 144 -7.43 5.23 -2.16
C THR A 144 -6.85 5.58 -3.51
N LYS A 145 -6.37 4.57 -4.23
CA LYS A 145 -5.85 4.76 -5.58
C LYS A 145 -6.98 5.20 -6.51
N ALA A 146 -6.80 6.35 -7.17
CA ALA A 146 -7.80 6.94 -8.05
C ALA A 146 -7.58 6.58 -9.52
N SER A 147 -6.33 6.33 -9.92
CA SER A 147 -5.98 6.02 -11.31
C SER A 147 -4.86 4.99 -11.43
N ALA A 148 -4.72 4.41 -12.63
CA ALA A 148 -3.54 3.62 -12.98
C ALA A 148 -2.24 4.43 -12.81
N ALA A 149 -1.15 3.71 -12.60
CA ALA A 149 0.19 4.30 -12.48
C ALA A 149 0.72 4.67 -13.87
N TYR A 150 1.34 5.85 -13.97
CA TYR A 150 1.96 6.35 -15.19
C TYR A 150 3.48 6.30 -15.04
N PRO A 151 4.21 5.58 -15.91
CA PRO A 151 5.66 5.59 -15.88
C PRO A 151 6.17 6.98 -16.28
N GLN A 152 6.93 7.61 -15.40
CA GLN A 152 7.57 8.90 -15.65
C GLN A 152 9.09 8.76 -15.47
N GLY A 153 9.82 8.98 -16.56
CA GLY A 153 11.27 8.95 -16.55
C GLY A 153 11.81 9.37 -17.90
N PHE A 154 12.88 10.16 -17.91
CA PHE A 154 13.63 10.40 -19.13
C PHE A 154 14.20 9.06 -19.58
N LYS A 155 14.04 8.69 -20.87
CA LYS A 155 14.57 7.42 -21.42
C LYS A 155 16.08 7.20 -21.15
N GLN A 156 16.81 8.25 -20.79
CA GLN A 156 18.25 8.27 -20.49
C GLN A 156 18.58 8.11 -18.99
N ASN A 157 17.63 8.27 -18.05
CA ASN A 157 17.89 8.08 -16.62
C ASN A 157 17.75 6.59 -16.27
N PRO A 158 18.75 5.97 -15.59
CA PRO A 158 18.61 4.60 -15.08
C PRO A 158 17.47 4.47 -14.06
N GLU A 159 17.16 5.52 -13.29
CA GLU A 159 16.05 5.51 -12.33
C GLU A 159 14.73 5.89 -13.01
N LYS A 160 13.80 4.92 -13.03
CA LYS A 160 12.43 5.12 -13.51
C LYS A 160 11.51 5.37 -12.33
N TYR A 161 10.71 6.42 -12.44
CA TYR A 161 9.69 6.74 -11.46
C TYR A 161 8.31 6.41 -12.02
N ALA A 162 7.36 6.23 -11.13
CA ALA A 162 5.96 6.08 -11.47
C ALA A 162 5.15 7.13 -10.72
N VAL A 163 4.18 7.69 -11.43
CA VAL A 163 3.23 8.64 -10.86
C VAL A 163 1.90 7.95 -10.68
N THR A 164 1.37 8.00 -9.46
CA THR A 164 0.06 7.49 -9.11
C THR A 164 -0.76 8.60 -8.50
N PHE A 165 -2.06 8.60 -8.75
CA PHE A 165 -2.98 9.54 -8.13
C PHE A 165 -3.83 8.83 -7.11
N TRP A 166 -4.04 9.49 -5.98
CA TRP A 166 -4.81 8.97 -4.87
C TRP A 166 -5.83 9.99 -4.41
N THR A 167 -7.03 9.54 -4.04
CA THR A 167 -8.12 10.37 -3.53
C THR A 167 -8.31 10.13 -2.05
N ARG A 168 -8.61 11.18 -1.29
CA ARG A 168 -8.94 11.05 0.12
C ARG A 168 -10.22 10.21 0.28
N ASN A 169 -10.12 9.12 1.02
CA ASN A 169 -11.28 8.38 1.47
C ASN A 169 -11.81 9.10 2.71
N GLY A 170 -13.09 9.50 2.67
CA GLY A 170 -13.76 10.24 3.74
C GLY A 170 -13.76 9.51 5.08
#